data_AF-A0A0P7W506-F1
#
_entry.id   AF-A0A0P7W506-F1
#
_cell.length_a   1.000
_cell.length_b   1.000
_cell.length_c   1.000
_cell.angle_alpha   90.00
_cell.angle_beta   90.00
_cell.angle_gamma   90.00
#
_symmetry.space_group_name_H-M   'P 1'
#
loop_
_entity.id
_entity.type
_entity.pdbx_description
1 polymer ?
#
loop_
_entity_poly.entity_id
_entity_poly.type
_entity_poly.pdbx_seq_one_letter_code
_entity_poly.pdbx_strand_id
1 'polypeptide(L)'
;MSDKQPDPLKGERKEDILARKDVQDSIRLGVSPDDLNYKKLFGYTFLGIIVVGALLILALNMFRYAAFQKSQEAAINAEFYELEALQSRHAAQLQSFSVIDEQSGIYAVPVDSAITLIVEDYK
;
A
#
# COMPACT_ATOMS: atom_id res chain seq x y z
N MET A 1 28.55 11.60 30.63
CA MET A 1 29.39 10.56 31.26
C MET A 1 30.08 9.81 30.12
N SER A 2 31.36 10.08 29.90
CA SER A 2 32.16 9.47 28.83
C SER A 2 32.89 8.27 29.45
N ASP A 3 32.44 7.07 29.11
CA ASP A 3 33.02 5.81 29.55
C ASP A 3 34.36 5.63 28.83
N LYS A 4 35.45 6.07 29.48
CA LYS A 4 36.81 5.83 28.98
C LYS A 4 37.12 4.35 29.17
N GLN A 5 37.10 3.59 28.07
CA GLN A 5 37.67 2.24 28.04
C GLN A 5 39.06 2.25 28.68
N PRO A 6 39.34 1.35 29.65
CA PRO A 6 40.65 1.27 30.28
C PRO A 6 41.68 0.90 29.22
N ASP A 7 42.75 1.70 29.15
CA ASP A 7 43.87 1.45 28.25
C ASP A 7 44.48 0.07 28.54
N PRO A 8 44.37 -0.90 27.60
CA PRO A 8 44.80 -2.28 27.83
C PRO A 8 46.31 -2.43 27.98
N LEU A 9 47.08 -1.37 27.76
CA LEU A 9 48.54 -1.37 27.83
C LEU A 9 49.07 -0.78 29.15
N LYS A 10 48.18 -0.33 30.05
CA LYS A 10 48.55 0.32 31.30
C LYS A 10 49.05 -0.70 32.33
N GLY A 11 50.31 -1.12 32.17
CA GLY A 11 51.01 -2.02 33.09
C GLY A 11 52.02 -2.94 32.43
N GLU A 12 52.05 -3.03 31.10
CA GLU A 12 52.96 -3.91 30.38
C GLU A 12 54.29 -3.22 30.05
N ARG A 13 55.40 -3.95 30.17
CA ARG A 13 56.70 -3.41 29.77
C ARG A 13 56.76 -3.36 28.25
N LYS A 14 57.44 -2.35 27.71
CA LYS A 14 57.57 -2.14 26.25
C LYS A 14 58.10 -3.39 25.53
N GLU A 15 58.99 -4.13 26.19
CA GLU A 15 59.56 -5.38 25.69
C GLU A 15 58.50 -6.46 25.49
N ASP A 16 57.55 -6.56 26.42
CA ASP A 16 56.46 -7.54 26.37
C ASP A 16 55.48 -7.19 25.25
N ILE A 17 55.22 -5.90 25.01
CA ILE A 17 54.36 -5.39 23.92
C ILE A 17 55.01 -5.68 22.54
N LEU A 18 56.32 -5.47 22.41
CA LEU A 18 57.06 -5.72 21.17
C LEU A 18 57.27 -7.23 20.88
N ALA A 19 57.13 -8.08 21.90
CA ALA A 19 57.18 -9.52 21.75
C ALA A 19 55.85 -10.13 21.28
N ARG A 20 54.74 -9.37 21.33
CA ARG A 20 53.44 -9.88 20.90
C ARG A 20 53.39 -10.05 19.39
N LYS A 21 52.78 -11.16 18.96
CA LYS A 21 52.72 -11.56 17.56
C LYS A 21 51.93 -10.57 16.69
N ASP A 22 50.81 -10.07 17.20
CA ASP A 22 49.99 -9.03 16.55
C ASP A 22 50.78 -7.74 16.32
N VAL A 23 51.61 -7.33 17.28
CA VAL A 23 52.46 -6.14 17.17
C VAL A 23 53.62 -6.36 16.21
N GLN A 24 54.29 -7.52 16.26
CA GLN A 24 55.35 -7.85 15.30
C GLN A 24 54.83 -7.95 13.86
N ASP A 25 53.66 -8.58 13.68
CA ASP A 25 53.01 -8.68 12.38
C ASP A 25 52.57 -7.29 11.90
N SER A 26 52.06 -6.41 12.78
CA SER A 26 51.74 -5.02 12.44
C SER A 26 52.96 -4.21 12.00
N ILE A 27 54.09 -4.35 12.69
CA ILE A 27 55.35 -3.68 12.37
C ILE A 27 55.91 -4.20 11.03
N ARG A 28 55.81 -5.52 10.79
CA ARG A 28 56.29 -6.15 9.56
C ARG A 28 55.43 -5.81 8.34
N LEU A 29 54.11 -5.71 8.53
CA LEU A 29 53.14 -5.43 7.47
C LEU A 29 52.90 -3.92 7.27
N GLY A 30 53.33 -3.08 8.22
CA GLY A 30 53.08 -1.64 8.20
C GLY A 30 51.60 -1.26 8.45
N VAL A 31 50.75 -2.24 8.77
CA VAL A 31 49.33 -2.07 9.06
C VAL A 31 48.92 -3.13 10.08
N SER A 32 48.06 -2.77 11.03
CA SER A 32 47.50 -3.75 11.97
C SER A 32 46.76 -4.84 11.20
N PRO A 33 47.08 -6.14 11.41
CA PRO A 33 46.34 -7.21 10.80
C PRO A 33 44.90 -7.19 11.32
N ASP A 34 43.96 -6.89 10.43
CA ASP A 34 42.54 -6.87 10.75
C ASP A 34 42.01 -8.30 10.72
N ASP A 35 41.76 -8.88 11.90
CA ASP A 35 41.14 -10.20 12.06
C ASP A 35 39.63 -10.09 11.80
N LEU A 36 39.28 -9.89 10.52
CA LEU A 36 37.90 -9.73 10.12
C LEU A 36 37.13 -11.04 10.32
N ASN A 37 36.14 -11.02 11.21
CA ASN A 37 35.32 -12.21 11.47
C ASN A 37 34.31 -12.41 10.33
N TYR A 38 34.76 -13.06 9.25
CA TYR A 38 33.96 -13.34 8.05
C TYR A 38 32.65 -14.08 8.36
N LYS A 39 32.60 -14.89 9.42
CA LYS A 39 31.39 -15.62 9.85
C LYS A 39 30.30 -14.66 10.36
N LYS A 40 30.70 -13.66 11.15
CA LYS A 40 29.79 -12.59 11.60
C LYS A 40 29.39 -11.68 10.44
N LEU A 41 30.34 -11.33 9.58
CA LEU A 41 30.09 -10.47 8.42
C LEU A 41 29.02 -11.10 7.51
N PHE A 42 29.20 -12.36 7.10
CA PHE A 42 28.22 -13.07 6.29
C PHE A 42 26.86 -13.21 6.99
N GLY A 43 26.84 -13.43 8.30
CA GLY A 43 25.60 -13.52 9.07
C GLY A 43 24.76 -12.24 8.98
N TYR A 44 25.37 -11.07 9.22
CA TYR A 44 24.67 -9.79 9.16
C TYR A 44 24.31 -9.38 7.73
N THR A 45 25.17 -9.67 6.75
CA THR A 45 24.85 -9.38 5.34
C THR A 45 23.66 -10.21 4.86
N PHE A 46 23.62 -11.50 5.18
CA PHE A 46 22.51 -12.37 4.81
C PHE A 46 21.20 -11.96 5.50
N LEU A 47 21.27 -11.63 6.79
CA LEU A 47 20.14 -11.09 7.54
C LEU A 47 19.62 -9.79 6.91
N GLY A 48 20.52 -8.89 6.52
CA GLY A 48 20.19 -7.62 5.87
C GLY A 48 19.46 -7.84 4.54
N ILE A 49 19.93 -8.78 3.72
CA ILE A 49 19.27 -9.14 2.44
C ILE A 49 17.85 -9.64 2.68
N ILE A 50 17.64 -10.51 3.69
CA ILE A 50 16.31 -11.02 4.03
C ILE A 50 15.37 -9.87 4.45
N VAL A 51 15.84 -8.97 5.31
CA VAL A 51 15.02 -7.85 5.80
C VAL A 51 14.62 -6.92 4.65
N VAL A 52 15.57 -6.57 3.79
CA VAL A 52 15.29 -5.73 2.61
C VAL A 52 14.31 -6.44 1.66
N GLY A 53 14.51 -7.74 1.41
CA GLY A 53 13.60 -8.55 0.59
C GLY A 53 12.17 -8.59 1.16
N ALA A 54 12.02 -8.76 2.47
CA ALA A 54 10.73 -8.74 3.14
C ALA A 54 10.03 -7.39 3.00
N LEU A 55 10.75 -6.28 3.16
CA LEU A 55 10.21 -4.93 2.97
C LEU A 55 9.71 -4.70 1.55
N LEU A 56 10.45 -5.16 0.54
CA LEU A 56 10.03 -5.05 -0.86
C LEU A 56 8.73 -5.82 -1.15
N ILE A 57 8.63 -7.06 -0.64
CA ILE A 57 7.42 -7.87 -0.80
C ILE A 57 6.22 -7.16 -0.14
N LEU A 58 6.42 -6.61 1.05
CA LEU A 58 5.38 -5.91 1.80
C LEU A 58 4.94 -4.63 1.07
N ALA A 59 5.88 -3.86 0.53
CA ALA A 59 5.60 -2.67 -0.28
C ALA A 59 4.83 -3.00 -1.57
N LEU A 60 5.23 -4.05 -2.28
CA LEU A 60 4.53 -4.50 -3.48
C LEU A 60 3.10 -4.96 -3.17
N ASN A 61 2.91 -5.69 -2.07
CA ASN A 61 1.60 -6.17 -1.65
C ASN A 61 0.69 -5.00 -1.23
N MET A 62 1.22 -4.05 -0.48
CA MET A 62 0.53 -2.82 -0.10
C MET A 62 0.17 -1.96 -1.32
N PHE A 63 1.08 -1.85 -2.30
CA PHE A 63 0.80 -1.13 -3.56
C PHE A 63 -0.34 -1.80 -4.35
N ARG A 64 -0.31 -3.14 -4.46
CA ARG A 64 -1.41 -3.91 -5.09
C ARG A 64 -2.74 -3.70 -4.37
N TYR A 65 -2.75 -3.75 -3.04
CA TYR A 65 -3.95 -3.53 -2.25
C TYR A 65 -4.49 -2.09 -2.40
N ALA A 66 -3.61 -1.09 -2.37
CA ALA A 66 -3.99 0.31 -2.55
C ALA A 66 -4.53 0.59 -3.97
N ALA A 67 -3.90 0.01 -5.00
CA ALA A 67 -4.37 0.12 -6.37
C ALA A 67 -5.75 -0.55 -6.55
N PHE A 68 -5.93 -1.72 -5.95
CA PHE A 68 -7.20 -2.45 -5.99
C PHE A 68 -8.33 -1.70 -5.25
N GLN A 69 -8.04 -1.13 -4.08
CA GLN A 69 -8.99 -0.30 -3.34
C GLN A 69 -9.41 0.95 -4.12
N LYS A 70 -8.46 1.69 -4.72
CA LYS A 70 -8.80 2.84 -5.57
C LYS A 70 -9.66 2.45 -6.77
N SER A 71 -9.42 1.27 -7.36
CA SER A 71 -10.24 0.79 -8.47
C SER A 71 -11.65 0.39 -8.04
N GLN A 72 -11.80 -0.21 -6.85
CA GLN A 72 -13.12 -0.55 -6.32
C GLN A 72 -13.90 0.68 -5.87
N GLU A 73 -13.25 1.65 -5.22
CA GLU A 73 -13.89 2.88 -4.78
C GLU A 73 -14.39 3.71 -5.97
N ALA A 74 -13.63 3.74 -7.07
CA ALA A 74 -14.07 4.33 -8.34
C ALA A 74 -15.24 3.57 -8.97
N ALA A 75 -15.23 2.24 -8.95
CA ALA A 75 -16.31 1.40 -9.49
C ALA A 75 -17.61 1.55 -8.68
N ILE A 76 -17.52 1.54 -7.35
CA ILE A 76 -18.65 1.72 -6.44
C ILE A 76 -19.28 3.10 -6.65
N ASN A 77 -18.48 4.17 -6.68
CA ASN A 77 -19.01 5.52 -6.92
C ASN A 77 -19.63 5.69 -8.31
N ALA A 78 -19.09 5.02 -9.33
CA ALA A 78 -19.69 5.03 -10.67
C ALA A 78 -21.05 4.29 -10.69
N GLU A 79 -21.13 3.13 -10.03
CA GLU A 79 -22.36 2.34 -9.92
C GLU A 79 -23.48 3.11 -9.19
N PHE A 80 -23.14 3.81 -8.10
CA PHE A 80 -24.11 4.66 -7.40
C PHE A 80 -24.61 5.83 -8.26
N TYR A 81 -23.72 6.50 -9.00
CA TYR A 81 -24.11 7.61 -9.88
C TYR A 81 -25.02 7.14 -11.02
N GLU A 82 -24.73 5.97 -11.59
CA GLU A 82 -25.55 5.39 -12.66
C GLU A 82 -26.94 4.98 -12.15
N LEU A 83 -27.03 4.42 -10.94
CA LEU A 83 -28.30 4.07 -10.30
C LEU A 83 -29.17 5.31 -10.01
N GLU A 84 -28.58 6.38 -9.49
CA GLU A 84 -29.29 7.62 -9.19
C GLU A 84 -29.78 8.31 -10.47
N ALA A 85 -28.95 8.32 -11.52
CA ALA A 85 -29.33 8.82 -12.83
C ALA A 85 -30.46 8.00 -13.47
N LEU A 86 -30.44 6.67 -13.33
CA LEU A 86 -31.51 5.77 -13.79
C LEU A 86 -32.82 6.02 -13.04
N GLN A 87 -32.80 6.10 -11.71
CA GLN A 87 -33.99 6.40 -10.91
C GLN A 87 -34.59 7.75 -11.28
N SER A 88 -33.76 8.79 -11.42
CA SER A 88 -34.21 10.13 -11.81
C SER A 88 -34.85 10.14 -13.20
N ARG A 89 -34.25 9.43 -14.17
CA ARG A 89 -34.84 9.28 -15.52
C ARG A 89 -36.17 8.54 -15.49
N HIS A 90 -36.26 7.43 -14.76
CA HIS A 90 -37.50 6.68 -14.64
C HIS A 90 -38.60 7.48 -13.93
N ALA A 91 -38.27 8.20 -12.86
CA ALA A 91 -39.22 9.08 -12.17
C ALA A 91 -39.74 10.18 -13.11
N ALA A 92 -38.85 10.82 -13.89
CA ALA A 92 -39.25 11.81 -14.88
C ALA A 92 -40.15 11.21 -15.99
N GLN A 93 -39.88 9.98 -16.40
CA GLN A 93 -40.67 9.28 -17.42
C GLN A 93 -42.06 8.86 -16.92
N LEU A 94 -42.19 8.48 -15.65
CA LEU A 94 -43.47 8.14 -15.01
C LEU A 94 -44.35 9.37 -14.72
N GLN A 95 -43.74 10.55 -14.61
CA GLN A 95 -44.43 11.82 -14.30
C GLN A 95 -44.71 12.68 -15.54
N SER A 96 -44.23 12.29 -16.72
CA SER A 96 -44.41 13.08 -17.95
C SER A 96 -45.38 12.42 -18.92
N PHE A 97 -46.05 13.25 -19.70
CA PHE A 97 -46.83 12.81 -20.84
C PHE A 97 -45.87 12.55 -22.01
N SER A 98 -45.94 11.37 -22.62
CA SER A 98 -45.16 11.07 -23.82
C SER A 98 -45.98 10.29 -24.83
N VAL A 99 -45.71 10.48 -26.11
CA VAL A 99 -46.35 9.66 -27.15
C VAL A 99 -45.53 8.38 -27.32
N ILE A 100 -46.15 7.22 -27.10
CA ILE A 100 -45.48 5.92 -27.26
C ILE A 100 -45.55 5.48 -28.72
N ASP A 101 -46.71 5.67 -29.36
CA ASP A 101 -46.92 5.38 -30.78
C ASP A 101 -48.08 6.23 -31.34
N GLU A 102 -47.74 7.16 -32.25
CA GLU A 102 -48.71 8.03 -32.92
C GLU A 102 -49.62 7.28 -33.90
N GLN A 103 -49.16 6.16 -34.48
CA GLN A 103 -49.92 5.44 -35.50
C GLN A 103 -51.02 4.56 -34.90
N SER A 104 -50.79 4.04 -33.69
CA SER A 104 -51.78 3.26 -32.94
C SER A 104 -52.56 4.09 -31.92
N GLY A 105 -52.25 5.39 -31.76
CA GLY A 105 -52.96 6.30 -30.86
C GLY A 105 -52.68 6.02 -29.37
N ILE A 106 -51.52 5.44 -29.05
CA ILE A 106 -51.16 5.04 -27.68
C ILE A 106 -50.30 6.13 -27.04
N TYR A 107 -50.85 6.75 -26.00
CA TYR A 107 -50.22 7.84 -25.24
C TYR A 107 -49.86 7.39 -23.83
N ALA A 108 -48.67 7.76 -23.36
CA ALA A 108 -48.26 7.64 -21.96
C ALA A 108 -48.81 8.83 -21.18
N VAL A 109 -49.45 8.52 -20.05
CA VAL A 109 -50.04 9.48 -19.13
C VAL A 109 -49.32 9.34 -17.79
N PRO A 110 -49.06 10.44 -17.06
CA PRO A 110 -48.47 10.35 -15.73
C PRO A 110 -49.30 9.46 -14.82
N VAL A 111 -48.61 8.71 -13.97
CA VAL A 111 -49.24 7.70 -13.10
C VAL A 111 -50.34 8.30 -12.23
N ASP A 112 -50.14 9.49 -11.67
CA ASP A 112 -51.13 10.16 -10.82
C ASP A 112 -52.41 10.53 -11.58
N SER A 113 -52.27 10.96 -12.85
CA SER A 113 -53.39 11.24 -13.73
C SER A 113 -54.11 9.96 -14.14
N ALA A 114 -53.37 8.88 -14.41
CA ALA A 114 -53.94 7.57 -14.72
C ALA A 114 -54.74 6.99 -13.54
N ILE A 115 -54.25 7.13 -12.30
CA ILE A 115 -54.98 6.70 -11.10
C ILE A 115 -56.29 7.48 -10.98
N THR A 116 -56.26 8.80 -11.19
CA THR A 116 -57.46 9.64 -11.11
C THR A 116 -58.50 9.23 -12.14
N LEU A 117 -58.07 9.00 -13.39
CA LEU A 117 -58.94 8.52 -14.47
C LEU A 117 -59.59 7.17 -14.13
N ILE A 118 -58.81 6.20 -13.63
CA ILE A 118 -59.35 4.88 -13.27
C ILE A 118 -60.36 4.98 -12.12
N VAL A 119 -60.10 5.82 -11.11
CA VAL A 119 -61.02 6.01 -9.98
C VAL A 119 -62.32 6.71 -10.41
N GLU A 120 -62.24 7.62 -11.37
CA GLU A 120 -63.39 8.35 -11.90
C GLU A 120 -64.24 7.49 -12.84
N ASP A 121 -63.62 6.58 -13.60
CA ASP A 121 -64.31 5.63 -14.49
C ASP A 121 -65.03 4.49 -13.74
N TYR A 122 -64.62 4.22 -12.50
CA TYR A 122 -65.24 3.22 -11.60
C TYR A 122 -66.32 3.80 -10.66
N LYS A 123 -66.69 5.07 -10.81
CA LYS A 123 -67.79 5.73 -10.07
C LYS A 123 -69.10 5.71 -10.86
#